data_AF-A0A2E3GLQ7-F1
#
_entry.id   AF-A0A2E3GLQ7-F1
#
_cell.length_a   1.000
_cell.length_b   1.000
_cell.length_c   1.000
_cell.angle_alpha   90.00
_cell.angle_beta   90.00
_cell.angle_gamma   90.00
#
_symmetry.space_group_name_H-M   'P 1'
#
loop_
_entity.id
_entity.type
_entity.pdbx_description
1 polymer ?
#
loop_
_entity_poly.entity_id
_entity_poly.type
_entity_poly.pdbx_seq_one_letter_code
_entity_poly.pdbx_strand_id
1 'polypeptide(L)'
;MPYRLGDSQFAEFVLFQLPDALWAFALMYIFLVIWKDAKNSMKFIWVLIGVLFIYSIEFSQYLGSGTFDILDVIAITVAMGLAFYATTRSLRFGDRLN
;
A
#
# COMPACT_ATOMS: atom_id res chain seq x y z
N MET A 1 19.98 17.93 -8.40
CA MET A 1 19.52 18.64 -9.61
C MET A 1 18.08 19.05 -9.38
N PRO A 2 17.66 20.32 -9.53
CA PRO A 2 16.25 20.64 -9.35
C PRO A 2 15.52 20.13 -10.59
N TYR A 3 14.76 19.05 -10.44
CA TYR A 3 13.91 18.56 -11.50
C TYR A 3 12.78 19.58 -11.65
N ARG A 4 12.86 20.45 -12.67
CA ARG A 4 11.75 21.32 -13.06
C ARG A 4 10.72 20.47 -13.79
N LEU A 5 9.96 19.66 -13.04
CA LEU A 5 8.65 19.21 -13.49
C LEU A 5 7.82 20.48 -13.58
N GLY A 6 7.61 21.00 -14.79
CA GLY A 6 6.91 22.28 -14.96
C GLY A 6 5.57 22.25 -14.23
N ASP A 7 5.42 23.11 -13.22
CA ASP A 7 4.26 23.53 -12.41
C ASP A 7 3.06 22.57 -12.23
N SER A 8 3.21 21.28 -12.46
CA SER A 8 2.13 20.31 -12.41
C SER A 8 2.35 19.39 -11.21
N GLN A 9 1.62 19.71 -10.14
CA GLN A 9 1.55 18.88 -8.92
C GLN A 9 1.21 17.41 -9.24
N PHE A 10 0.52 17.16 -10.35
CA PHE A 10 0.25 15.81 -10.85
C PHE A 10 1.51 15.05 -11.27
N ALA A 11 2.45 15.69 -11.97
CA ALA A 11 3.67 15.02 -12.42
C ALA A 11 4.61 14.71 -11.24
N GLU A 12 4.63 15.59 -10.23
CA GLU A 12 5.31 15.32 -8.97
C GLU A 12 4.68 14.12 -8.25
N PHE A 13 3.34 14.09 -8.13
CA PHE A 13 2.62 12.95 -7.56
C PHE A 13 2.97 11.61 -8.23
N VAL A 14 2.95 11.59 -9.57
CA VAL A 14 3.24 10.39 -10.35
C VAL A 14 4.69 9.93 -10.18
N LEU A 15 5.62 10.86 -9.97
CA LEU A 15 7.04 10.54 -9.88
C LEU A 15 7.47 10.14 -8.47
N PHE A 16 6.93 10.78 -7.44
CA PHE A 16 7.40 10.61 -6.06
C PHE A 16 6.45 9.75 -5.21
N GLN A 17 5.14 10.05 -5.20
CA GLN A 17 4.17 9.39 -4.30
C GLN A 17 3.60 8.08 -4.89
N LEU A 18 3.33 8.06 -6.20
CA LEU A 18 2.62 6.95 -6.85
C LEU A 18 3.38 5.61 -6.80
N PRO A 19 4.70 5.53 -7.03
CA PRO A 19 5.43 4.26 -6.97
C PRO A 19 5.27 3.57 -5.61
N ASP A 20 5.42 4.32 -4.51
CA ASP A 20 5.36 3.78 -3.15
C ASP A 20 3.94 3.34 -2.79
N ALA A 21 2.92 4.10 -3.23
CA ALA A 21 1.52 3.67 -3.13
C ALA A 21 1.26 2.35 -3.87
N LEU A 22 1.82 2.16 -5.08
CA LEU A 22 1.67 0.90 -5.82
C LEU A 22 2.37 -0.28 -5.13
N TRP A 23 3.54 -0.05 -4.53
CA TRP A 23 4.21 -1.07 -3.72
C TRP A 23 3.39 -1.45 -2.49
N ALA A 24 2.84 -0.47 -1.77
CA ALA A 24 1.95 -0.70 -0.64
C ALA A 24 0.70 -1.50 -1.05
N PHE A 25 0.08 -1.15 -2.19
CA PHE A 25 -1.04 -1.89 -2.76
C PHE A 25 -0.66 -3.36 -3.03
N ALA A 26 0.42 -3.58 -3.78
CA ALA A 26 0.83 -4.92 -4.20
C ALA A 26 1.16 -5.81 -2.99
N LEU A 27 1.91 -5.28 -2.03
CA LEU A 27 2.26 -5.99 -0.81
C LEU A 27 1.00 -6.38 -0.03
N MET A 28 0.09 -5.43 0.22
CA MET A 28 -1.14 -5.76 0.95
C MET A 28 -2.02 -6.75 0.20
N TYR A 29 -2.14 -6.62 -1.11
CA TYR A 29 -2.92 -7.55 -1.92
C TYR A 29 -2.38 -8.98 -1.80
N ILE A 30 -1.05 -9.16 -1.87
CA ILE A 30 -0.40 -10.47 -1.71
C ILE A 30 -0.69 -11.07 -0.34
N PHE A 31 -0.54 -10.31 0.73
CA PHE A 31 -0.82 -10.79 2.08
C PHE A 31 -2.28 -11.21 2.25
N LEU A 32 -3.22 -10.46 1.70
CA LEU A 32 -4.64 -10.80 1.78
C LEU A 32 -4.99 -12.06 0.97
N VAL A 33 -4.38 -12.24 -0.20
CA VAL A 33 -4.64 -13.39 -1.07
C VAL A 33 -4.01 -14.67 -0.53
N ILE A 34 -2.73 -14.64 -0.12
CA ILE A 34 -2.02 -15.83 0.41
C ILE A 34 -2.74 -16.39 1.63
N TRP A 35 -3.21 -15.51 2.52
CA TRP A 35 -3.81 -15.92 3.78
C TRP A 35 -5.34 -16.02 3.75
N LYS A 36 -5.98 -15.95 2.57
CA LYS A 36 -7.44 -15.92 2.44
C LYS A 36 -8.13 -17.15 3.04
N ASP A 37 -7.63 -18.33 2.72
CA ASP A 37 -8.24 -19.63 3.07
C ASP A 37 -7.70 -20.16 4.41
N ALA A 38 -6.77 -19.43 5.03
CA ALA A 38 -6.22 -19.81 6.32
C ALA A 38 -7.34 -19.77 7.38
N LYS A 39 -7.55 -20.90 8.05
CA LYS A 39 -8.54 -21.05 9.13
C LYS A 39 -8.02 -20.52 10.48
N ASN A 40 -6.72 -20.27 10.59
CA ASN A 40 -6.07 -19.80 11.81
C ASN A 40 -6.11 -18.25 11.89
N SER A 41 -6.28 -17.72 13.10
CA SER A 41 -6.19 -16.28 13.41
C SER A 41 -4.81 -15.67 13.11
N MET A 42 -3.76 -16.49 12.95
CA MET A 42 -2.43 -16.03 12.52
C MET A 42 -2.45 -15.21 11.22
N LYS A 43 -3.46 -15.39 10.34
CA LYS A 43 -3.61 -14.55 9.14
C LYS A 43 -3.70 -13.06 9.45
N PHE A 44 -4.37 -12.70 10.55
CA PHE A 44 -4.51 -11.30 10.94
C PHE A 44 -3.18 -10.71 11.41
N ILE A 45 -2.32 -11.53 12.04
CA ILE A 45 -0.97 -11.12 12.43
C ILE A 45 -0.13 -10.84 11.18
N TRP A 46 -0.18 -11.71 10.17
CA TRP A 46 0.55 -11.47 8.93
C TRP A 46 0.07 -10.23 8.19
N VAL A 47 -1.25 -10.01 8.09
CA VAL A 47 -1.82 -8.78 7.53
C VAL A 47 -1.36 -7.55 8.32
N LEU A 48 -1.36 -7.63 9.66
CA LEU A 48 -0.89 -6.54 10.52
C LEU A 48 0.61 -6.26 10.31
N ILE A 49 1.44 -7.29 10.16
CA ILE A 49 2.86 -7.13 9.84
C ILE A 49 3.03 -6.37 8.51
N GLY A 50 2.23 -6.69 7.49
CA GLY A 50 2.24 -5.97 6.21
C GLY A 50 1.91 -4.48 6.38
N VAL A 51 0.84 -4.17 7.14
CA VAL A 51 0.45 -2.78 7.45
C VAL A 51 1.54 -2.03 8.21
N LEU A 52 2.09 -2.64 9.26
CA LEU A 52 3.15 -2.03 10.06
C LEU A 52 4.42 -1.83 9.25
N PHE A 53 4.77 -2.77 8.36
CA PHE A 53 5.93 -2.64 7.48
C PHE A 53 5.80 -1.43 6.55
N ILE A 54 4.65 -1.25 5.90
CA ILE A 54 4.40 -0.11 5.00
C ILE A 54 4.51 1.21 5.77
N TYR A 55 3.85 1.35 6.93
CA TYR A 55 3.93 2.58 7.72
C TYR A 55 5.29 2.79 8.40
N SER A 56 6.08 1.74 8.63
CA SER A 56 7.41 1.87 9.24
C SER A 56 8.37 2.69 8.38
N ILE A 57 8.18 2.66 7.06
CA ILE A 57 8.97 3.45 6.11
C ILE A 57 8.70 4.94 6.36
N GLU A 58 7.44 5.37 6.30
CA GLU A 58 7.03 6.76 6.59
C GLU A 58 7.41 7.21 8.01
N PHE A 59 7.23 6.32 8.99
CA PHE A 59 7.60 6.61 10.37
C PHE A 59 9.11 6.82 10.54
N SER A 60 9.93 6.05 9.83
CA SER A 60 11.39 6.24 9.84
C SER A 60 11.80 7.58 9.24
N GLN A 61 11.10 8.04 8.21
CA GLN A 61 11.34 9.35 7.60
C GLN A 61 10.91 10.48 8.57
N TYR A 62 9.78 10.31 9.26
CA TYR A 62 9.34 11.24 10.31
C TYR A 62 10.36 11.39 11.45
N LEU A 63 11.04 10.30 11.83
CA LEU A 63 12.12 10.32 12.84
C LEU A 63 13.44 10.96 12.34
N GLY A 64 13.48 11.47 11.11
CA GLY A 64 14.60 12.25 10.58
C GLY A 64 15.51 11.51 9.60
N SER A 65 15.13 10.31 9.17
CA SER A 65 15.88 9.54 8.15
C SER A 65 15.31 9.68 6.74
N GLY A 66 14.69 10.83 6.42
CA GLY A 66 14.12 11.10 5.09
C GLY A 66 13.30 12.38 5.03
N THR A 67 12.51 12.53 3.96
CA THR A 67 11.58 13.65 3.75
C THR A 67 10.16 13.15 4.00
N PHE A 68 9.70 13.25 5.24
CA PHE A 68 8.32 12.92 5.56
C PHE A 68 7.35 13.81 4.77
N ASP A 69 6.49 13.20 3.97
CA ASP A 69 5.40 13.86 3.25
C ASP A 69 4.06 13.26 3.66
N ILE A 70 3.11 14.14 4.00
CA ILE A 70 1.76 13.72 4.34
C ILE A 70 1.03 13.09 3.13
N LEU A 71 1.40 13.49 1.91
CA LEU A 71 0.83 12.92 0.69
C LEU A 71 1.23 11.45 0.52
N ASP A 72 2.44 11.05 0.91
CA ASP A 72 2.88 9.66 0.88
C ASP A 72 2.02 8.82 1.82
N VAL A 73 1.82 9.27 3.06
CA VAL A 73 0.95 8.61 4.04
C VAL A 73 -0.47 8.44 3.52
N ILE A 74 -1.04 9.46 2.88
CA ILE A 74 -2.39 9.38 2.29
C ILE A 74 -2.40 8.38 1.13
N ALA A 75 -1.41 8.44 0.23
CA ALA A 75 -1.33 7.59 -0.95
C ALA A 75 -1.20 6.10 -0.59
N ILE A 76 -0.32 5.75 0.36
CA ILE A 76 -0.18 4.37 0.85
C ILE A 76 -1.45 3.90 1.56
N THR A 77 -2.15 4.77 2.30
CA THR A 77 -3.39 4.42 3.01
C THR A 77 -4.50 4.10 2.03
N VAL A 78 -4.67 4.94 1.00
CA VAL A 78 -5.62 4.70 -0.10
C VAL A 78 -5.28 3.41 -0.84
N ALA A 79 -4.00 3.19 -1.17
CA ALA A 79 -3.53 1.98 -1.82
C ALA A 79 -3.83 0.70 -1.01
N MET A 80 -3.57 0.69 0.29
CA MET A 80 -3.93 -0.45 1.14
C MET A 80 -5.45 -0.68 1.16
N GLY A 81 -6.25 0.39 1.29
CA GLY A 81 -7.71 0.28 1.21
C GLY A 81 -8.21 -0.29 -0.12
N LEU A 82 -7.59 0.13 -1.22
CA LEU A 82 -7.86 -0.43 -2.55
C LEU A 82 -7.47 -1.90 -2.64
N ALA A 83 -6.36 -2.33 -2.03
CA ALA A 83 -5.95 -3.73 -2.02
C ALA A 83 -6.98 -4.61 -1.25
N PHE A 84 -7.50 -4.11 -0.13
CA PHE A 84 -8.61 -4.75 0.58
C PHE A 84 -9.85 -4.86 -0.32
N TYR A 85 -10.28 -3.76 -0.93
CA TYR A 85 -11.43 -3.75 -1.84
C TYR A 85 -11.25 -4.73 -3.01
N ALA A 86 -10.10 -4.67 -3.69
CA ALA A 86 -9.77 -5.53 -4.82
C ALA A 86 -9.77 -7.00 -4.43
N THR A 87 -9.23 -7.35 -3.26
CA THR A 87 -9.24 -8.73 -2.78
C THR A 87 -10.67 -9.22 -2.53
N THR A 88 -11.53 -8.43 -1.86
CA THR A 88 -12.93 -8.85 -1.67
C THR A 88 -13.68 -9.09 -2.98
N ARG A 89 -13.35 -8.35 -4.05
CA ARG A 89 -13.93 -8.54 -5.38
C ARG A 89 -13.35 -9.76 -6.10
N SER A 90 -12.03 -9.86 -6.15
CA SER A 90 -11.29 -10.94 -6.81
C SER A 90 -11.68 -12.30 -6.25
N LEU A 91 -11.76 -12.42 -4.92
CA LEU A 91 -12.15 -13.66 -4.27
C LEU A 91 -13.61 -14.03 -4.55
N ARG A 92 -14.52 -13.05 -4.55
CA ARG A 92 -15.93 -13.28 -4.95
C ARG A 92 -16.10 -13.76 -6.38
N PHE A 93 -15.17 -13.44 -7.29
CA PHE A 93 -15.20 -13.97 -8.65
C PHE A 93 -14.65 -15.40 -8.70
N GLY A 94 -13.55 -15.68 -7.98
CA GLY A 94 -12.99 -17.03 -7.89
C GLY A 94 -13.98 -18.06 -7.33
N ASP A 95 -14.75 -17.69 -6.30
CA ASP A 95 -15.75 -18.58 -5.69
C ASP A 95 -16.96 -18.87 -6.60
N ARG A 96 -17.18 -18.08 -7.66
CA ARG A 96 -18.27 -18.33 -8.63
C ARG A 96 -17.89 -19.28 -9.77
N LEU A 97 -16.60 -19.55 -9.94
CA LEU A 97 -16.06 -20.38 -11.01
C LEU A 97 -15.77 -21.82 -10.55
N ASN A 98 -15.83 -22.08 -9.25
CA ASN A 98 -15.71 -23.39 -8.61
C ASN A 98 -17.10 -23.95 -8.26
#